data_AF-A0A0Q5CJR2-F1
#
_entry.id   AF-A0A0Q5CJR2-F1
#
_cell.length_a   1.000
_cell.length_b   1.000
_cell.length_c   1.000
_cell.angle_alpha   90.00
_cell.angle_beta   90.00
_cell.angle_gamma   90.00
#
_symmetry.space_group_name_H-M   'P 1'
#
loop_
_entity.id
_entity.type
_entity.pdbx_description
1 polymer ?
#
loop_
_entity_poly.entity_id
_entity_poly.type
_entity_poly.pdbx_seq_one_letter_code
_entity_poly.pdbx_strand_id
1 'polypeptide(L)'
;MSRVVGWISAAVLAALVTVFFAFVLQGGSCLDAAPGEGESSCTTGPAIGATAALVVGVVGSFVVILATARAIVLGRRLRRAPA
;
A
#
# COMPACT_ATOMS: atom_id res chain seq x y z
N MET A 1 3.26 22.02 15.15
CA MET A 1 2.55 21.58 13.93
C MET A 1 3.41 20.81 12.92
N SER A 2 4.64 21.25 12.60
CA SER A 2 5.51 20.67 11.56
C SER A 2 5.73 19.15 11.63
N ARG A 3 5.92 18.59 12.83
CA ARG A 3 6.09 17.12 12.98
C ARG A 3 4.82 16.34 12.66
N VAL A 4 3.64 16.88 12.99
CA VAL A 4 2.34 16.21 12.72
C VAL A 4 2.06 16.19 11.23
N VAL A 5 2.31 17.32 10.56
CA VAL A 5 2.21 17.44 9.10
C VAL A 5 3.18 16.47 8.43
N GLY A 6 4.41 16.32 8.94
CA GLY A 6 5.38 15.35 8.44
C GLY A 6 4.94 13.88 8.56
N TRP A 7 4.28 13.52 9.67
CA TRP A 7 3.74 12.16 9.84
C TRP A 7 2.53 11.89 8.94
N ILE A 8 1.66 12.89 8.76
CA ILE A 8 0.50 12.78 7.87
C ILE A 8 0.97 12.66 6.42
N SER A 9 1.91 13.50 5.98
CA SER A 9 2.45 13.43 4.62
C SER A 9 3.18 12.11 4.38
N ALA A 10 3.92 11.58 5.35
CA ALA A 10 4.53 10.25 5.27
C ALA A 10 3.48 9.13 5.14
N ALA A 11 2.38 9.20 5.89
CA ALA A 11 1.30 8.22 5.80
C ALA A 11 0.58 8.28 4.44
N VAL A 12 0.34 9.49 3.93
CA VAL A 12 -0.25 9.70 2.60
C VAL A 12 0.67 9.19 1.51
N LEU A 13 1.98 9.50 1.58
CA LEU A 13 2.97 8.98 0.64
C LEU A 13 3.02 7.45 0.68
N ALA A 14 3.05 6.85 1.86
CA ALA A 14 3.06 5.40 2.00
C ALA A 14 1.80 4.76 1.38
N ALA A 15 0.63 5.34 1.61
CA ALA A 15 -0.63 4.87 1.03
C ALA A 15 -0.66 5.03 -0.50
N LEU A 16 -0.17 6.15 -1.02
CA LEU A 16 -0.08 6.36 -2.47
C LEU A 16 0.89 5.38 -3.12
N VAL A 17 2.03 5.12 -2.51
CA VAL A 17 3.02 4.14 -3.00
C VAL A 17 2.44 2.74 -2.99
N THR A 18 1.76 2.31 -1.92
CA THR A 18 1.14 0.98 -1.88
C THR A 18 0.03 0.84 -2.92
N VAL A 19 -0.85 1.83 -3.06
CA VAL A 19 -1.91 1.81 -4.08
C VAL A 19 -1.31 1.78 -5.49
N PHE A 20 -0.28 2.59 -5.75
CA PHE A 20 0.38 2.65 -7.05
C PHE A 20 1.01 1.31 -7.45
N PHE A 21 1.79 0.70 -6.56
CA PHE A 21 2.42 -0.59 -6.86
C PHE A 21 1.45 -1.78 -6.88
N ALA A 22 0.37 -1.73 -6.10
CA ALA A 22 -0.59 -2.83 -6.05
C ALA A 22 -1.61 -2.79 -7.20
N PHE A 23 -2.05 -1.60 -7.62
CA PHE A 23 -3.16 -1.46 -8.55
C PHE A 23 -2.80 -0.82 -9.89
N VAL A 24 -1.81 0.08 -9.94
CA VAL A 24 -1.47 0.81 -11.16
C VAL A 24 -0.42 0.06 -11.98
N LEU A 25 0.57 -0.54 -11.31
CA LEU A 25 1.54 -1.41 -11.96
C LEU A 25 0.98 -2.83 -12.08
N GLN A 26 0.21 -3.07 -13.13
CA GLN A 26 -0.24 -4.41 -13.53
C GLN A 26 0.71 -4.96 -14.60
N GLY A 27 1.26 -6.14 -14.33
CA GLY A 27 2.06 -6.90 -15.28
C GLY A 27 1.21 -7.99 -15.94
N GLY A 28 1.34 -8.13 -17.25
CA GLY A 28 0.80 -9.26 -17.99
C GLY A 28 1.83 -10.38 -18.07
N SER A 29 1.48 -11.57 -17.60
CA SER A 29 2.26 -12.79 -17.82
C SER A 29 1.46 -13.70 -18.74
N CYS A 30 2.00 -14.00 -19.92
CA CYS A 30 1.42 -14.99 -20.81
C CYS A 30 2.14 -16.31 -20.64
N LEU A 31 1.37 -17.36 -20.35
CA LEU A 31 1.82 -18.73 -20.46
C LEU A 31 1.49 -19.17 -21.88
N ASP A 32 2.51 -19.19 -22.74
CA ASP A 32 2.38 -19.77 -24.07
C ASP A 32 2.26 -21.28 -23.96
N ALA A 33 1.18 -21.82 -24.52
CA ALA A 33 0.99 -23.25 -24.60
C ALA A 33 1.99 -23.84 -25.61
N ALA A 34 2.51 -25.03 -25.31
CA ALA A 34 3.37 -25.76 -26.24
C ALA A 34 2.59 -26.10 -27.53
N PRO A 35 3.25 -26.24 -28.69
CA PRO A 35 2.57 -26.49 -29.96
C PRO A 35 1.71 -27.77 -29.88
N GLY A 36 0.39 -27.60 -29.93
CA GLY A 36 -0.59 -28.70 -29.87
C GLY A 36 -1.39 -28.81 -28.55
N GLU A 37 -1.10 -28.00 -27.52
CA GLU A 37 -1.71 -28.14 -26.18
C GLU A 37 -2.79 -27.09 -25.83
N GLY A 38 -3.30 -26.34 -26.81
CA GLY A 38 -4.44 -25.43 -26.64
C GLY A 38 -4.11 -23.94 -26.68
N GLU A 39 -5.05 -23.10 -26.21
CA GLU A 39 -5.02 -21.63 -26.33
C GLU A 39 -4.12 -20.99 -25.25
N SER A 40 -3.22 -20.08 -25.65
CA SER A 40 -2.34 -19.35 -24.72
C SER A 40 -3.17 -18.57 -23.69
N SER A 41 -2.85 -18.72 -22.42
CA SER A 41 -3.53 -18.01 -21.33
C SER A 41 -2.68 -16.86 -20.82
N CYS A 42 -3.18 -15.64 -21.00
CA CYS A 42 -2.58 -14.43 -20.44
C CYS A 42 -3.30 -14.06 -19.15
N THR A 43 -2.55 -13.91 -18.06
CA THR A 43 -3.07 -13.40 -16.79
C THR A 43 -2.49 -12.01 -16.53
N THR A 44 -3.37 -11.07 -16.20
CA THR A 44 -2.98 -9.75 -15.70
C THR A 44 -3.02 -9.78 -14.18
N GLY A 45 -1.86 -9.55 -13.57
CA GLY A 45 -1.71 -9.50 -12.12
C GLY A 45 -0.87 -8.29 -11.67
N PRO A 46 -0.69 -8.10 -10.36
CA PRO A 46 0.23 -7.09 -9.85
C PRO A 46 1.63 -7.35 -10.42
N ALA A 47 2.30 -6.32 -10.94
CA ALA A 47 3.63 -6.47 -11.56
C ALA A 47 4.69 -7.01 -10.59
N ILE A 48 4.51 -6.79 -9.30
CA ILE A 48 5.37 -7.30 -8.22
C ILE A 48 5.04 -8.76 -7.82
N GLY A 49 4.02 -9.37 -8.43
CA GLY A 49 3.49 -10.68 -8.05
C GLY A 49 2.52 -10.60 -6.86
N ALA A 50 1.61 -11.56 -6.77
CA ALA A 50 0.53 -11.56 -5.78
C ALA A 50 1.05 -11.61 -4.32
N THR A 51 2.09 -12.38 -4.06
CA THR A 51 2.70 -12.50 -2.73
C THR A 51 3.37 -11.20 -2.28
N ALA A 52 4.14 -10.54 -3.16
CA ALA A 52 4.75 -9.26 -2.82
C ALA A 52 3.70 -8.16 -2.64
N ALA A 53 2.63 -8.17 -3.45
CA ALA A 53 1.52 -7.24 -3.30
C ALA A 53 0.82 -7.38 -1.94
N LEU A 54 0.63 -8.61 -1.44
CA LEU A 54 0.09 -8.85 -0.09
C LEU A 54 1.02 -8.31 1.00
N VAL A 55 2.33 -8.57 0.91
CA VAL A 55 3.29 -8.08 1.90
C VAL A 55 3.29 -6.55 1.93
N VAL A 56 3.35 -5.91 0.76
CA VAL A 56 3.30 -4.45 0.64
C VAL A 56 1.99 -3.89 1.19
N GLY A 57 0.86 -4.53 0.89
CA GLY A 57 -0.45 -4.14 1.42
C GLY A 57 -0.53 -4.22 2.95
N VAL A 58 -0.02 -5.30 3.54
CA VAL A 58 -0.02 -5.51 5.00
C VAL A 58 0.89 -4.49 5.69
N VAL A 59 2.11 -4.31 5.19
CA VAL A 59 3.07 -3.34 5.74
C VAL A 59 2.54 -1.92 5.63
N GLY A 60 1.99 -1.55 4.47
CA GLY A 60 1.38 -0.23 4.26
C GLY A 60 0.21 0.02 5.22
N SER A 61 -0.66 -0.97 5.41
CA SER A 61 -1.78 -0.88 6.35
C SER A 61 -1.31 -0.66 7.79
N PHE A 62 -0.28 -1.39 8.22
CA PHE A 62 0.32 -1.22 9.55
C PHE A 62 0.88 0.19 9.77
N VAL A 63 1.57 0.74 8.77
CA VAL A 63 2.11 2.10 8.83
C VAL A 63 0.98 3.13 8.95
N VAL A 64 -0.10 2.98 8.17
CA VAL A 64 -1.27 3.87 8.24
C VAL A 64 -1.92 3.82 9.62
N ILE A 65 -2.12 2.61 10.17
CA ILE A 65 -2.73 2.42 11.51
C ILE A 65 -1.85 3.06 12.59
N LEU A 66 -0.53 2.84 12.55
CA LEU A 66 0.38 3.45 13.52
C LEU A 66 0.40 4.97 13.41
N ALA A 67 0.39 5.51 12.19
CA ALA A 67 0.33 6.95 11.95
C ALA A 67 -0.96 7.57 12.49
N THR A 68 -2.12 6.95 12.23
CA THR A 68 -3.42 7.42 12.76
C THR A 68 -3.47 7.30 14.27
N ALA A 69 -3.02 6.18 14.86
CA ALA A 69 -2.97 6.01 16.31
C ALA A 69 -2.11 7.10 16.99
N ARG A 70 -0.94 7.40 16.42
CA ARG A 70 -0.05 8.47 16.91
C ARG A 70 -0.72 9.84 16.79
N ALA A 71 -1.39 10.13 15.67
CA ALA A 71 -2.12 11.37 15.47
C ALA A 71 -3.26 11.54 16.49
N ILE A 72 -4.02 10.48 16.75
CA ILE A 72 -5.12 10.48 17.74
C ILE A 72 -4.57 10.70 19.15
N VAL A 73 -3.51 9.99 19.54
CA VAL A 73 -2.90 10.15 20.87
C VAL A 73 -2.38 11.57 21.06
N LEU A 74 -1.73 12.14 20.04
CA LEU A 74 -1.23 13.50 20.11
C LEU A 74 -2.37 14.53 20.16
N GLY A 75 -3.42 14.36 19.35
CA GLY A 75 -4.62 15.18 19.39
C GLY A 75 -5.34 15.11 20.74
N ARG A 76 -5.40 13.92 21.35
CA ARG A 76 -5.94 13.73 22.71
C ARG A 76 -5.09 14.42 23.77
N ARG A 77 -3.76 14.41 23.63
CA ARG A 77 -2.86 15.14 24.56
C ARG A 77 -3.05 16.65 24.44
N LEU A 78 -3.18 17.19 23.23
CA LEU A 78 -3.45 18.61 23.02
C LEU A 78 -4.81 19.04 23.59
N ARG A 79 -5.84 18.20 23.45
CA ARG A 79 -7.17 18.46 24.05
C ARG A 79 -7.20 18.36 25.59
N ARG A 80 -6.21 17.71 26.21
CA ARG A 80 -6.11 17.52 27.66
C ARG A 80 -5.18 18.51 28.35
N ALA A 81 -4.49 19.38 27.62
CA ALA A 81 -3.79 20.50 28.23
C ALA A 81 -4.83 21.57 28.60
N PRO A 82 -5.13 21.80 29.89
CA PRO A 82 -5.87 23.00 30.27
C PRO A 82 -5.02 24.22 29.88
N ALA A 83 -5.68 25.22 29.30
CA ALA A 83 -5.09 26.51 28.99
C ALA A 83 -4.58 27.22 30.26
#